data_AF-A0A4U3LAH4-F1
#
_entry.id   AF-A0A4U3LAH4-F1
#
_cell.length_a   1.000
_cell.length_b   1.000
_cell.length_c   1.000
_cell.angle_alpha   90.00
_cell.angle_beta   90.00
_cell.angle_gamma   90.00
#
_symmetry.space_group_name_H-M   'P 1'
#
loop_
_entity.id
_entity.type
_entity.pdbx_description
1 polymer ?
#
loop_
_entity_poly.entity_id
_entity_poly.type
_entity_poly.pdbx_seq_one_letter_code
_entity_poly.pdbx_strand_id
1 'polypeptide(L)'
;MKKALFFAFAVIVIAATIAGCDKTHNLPTPHNINLSNKPLPEVRAILNGKWQLHFLKGGFCGMCEYQRFNEFYTFSQASSHIKWTIDKTIWADTSITWFKQEWIGKQINVMEFFANDQIMHHLSPDRIYSDTLVMYEPGYDGMSYYFTKVKE
;
A
#
# COMPACT_ATOMS: atom_id res chain seq x y z
N MET A 1 -31.73 -49.41 20.29
CA MET A 1 -31.10 -48.17 20.77
C MET A 1 -29.69 -47.89 20.19
N LYS A 2 -28.96 -48.86 19.62
CA LYS A 2 -27.60 -48.66 19.06
C LYS A 2 -27.55 -48.05 17.64
N LYS A 3 -28.65 -48.07 16.87
CA LYS A 3 -28.70 -47.55 15.49
C LYS A 3 -28.93 -46.04 15.40
N ALA A 4 -29.57 -45.43 16.42
CA ALA A 4 -29.81 -43.99 16.46
C ALA A 4 -28.54 -43.18 16.80
N LEU A 5 -27.62 -43.77 17.58
CA LEU A 5 -26.34 -43.13 17.93
C LEU A 5 -25.38 -43.00 16.73
N PHE A 6 -25.41 -43.96 15.79
CA PHE A 6 -24.56 -43.93 14.60
C PHE A 6 -25.00 -42.85 13.58
N PHE A 7 -26.30 -42.58 13.50
CA PHE A 7 -26.83 -41.54 12.62
C PHE A 7 -26.50 -40.13 13.12
N ALA A 8 -26.52 -39.91 14.44
CA ALA A 8 -26.15 -38.63 15.04
C ALA A 8 -24.67 -38.28 14.80
N PHE A 9 -23.78 -39.29 14.81
CA PHE A 9 -22.35 -39.07 14.57
C PHE A 9 -22.04 -38.73 13.11
N ALA A 10 -22.76 -39.33 12.16
CA ALA A 10 -22.58 -39.04 10.73
C ALA A 10 -23.00 -37.62 10.35
N VAL A 11 -24.04 -37.06 10.98
CA VAL A 11 -24.50 -35.68 10.72
C VAL A 11 -23.53 -34.63 11.28
N ILE A 12 -22.88 -34.91 12.42
CA ILE A 12 -21.90 -34.00 13.03
C ILE A 12 -20.61 -33.92 12.20
N VAL A 13 -20.16 -35.04 11.62
CA VAL A 13 -18.95 -35.06 10.77
C VAL A 13 -19.17 -34.30 9.45
N ILE A 14 -20.38 -34.38 8.87
CA ILE A 14 -20.72 -33.63 7.65
C ILE A 14 -20.87 -32.13 7.93
N ALA A 15 -21.38 -31.75 9.11
CA ALA A 15 -21.48 -30.33 9.51
C ALA A 15 -20.11 -29.68 9.80
N ALA A 16 -19.10 -30.46 10.20
CA ALA A 16 -17.75 -29.95 10.44
C ALA A 16 -16.96 -29.64 9.15
N THR A 17 -17.34 -30.22 8.01
CA THR A 17 -16.64 -30.00 6.73
C THR A 17 -17.07 -28.76 5.95
N ILE A 18 -18.14 -28.07 6.39
CA ILE A 18 -18.67 -26.86 5.70
C ILE A 18 -18.28 -25.54 6.39
N ALA A 19 -17.62 -25.58 7.55
CA ALA A 19 -17.21 -24.38 8.30
C ALA A 19 -15.77 -23.92 8.04
N GLY A 20 -15.05 -24.57 7.13
CA GLY A 20 -13.62 -24.29 6.84
C GLY A 20 -13.36 -23.50 5.56
N CYS A 21 -14.35 -22.77 5.04
CA CYS A 21 -14.09 -21.84 3.94
C CYS A 21 -13.57 -20.53 4.56
N ASP A 22 -12.30 -20.56 4.98
CA ASP A 22 -11.54 -19.32 5.16
C ASP A 22 -11.53 -18.64 3.79
N LYS A 23 -12.39 -17.63 3.65
CA LYS A 23 -12.17 -16.59 2.65
C LYS A 23 -10.91 -15.87 3.08
N THR A 24 -9.75 -16.47 2.80
CA THR A 24 -8.58 -15.68 2.45
C THR A 24 -9.06 -14.78 1.33
N HIS A 25 -9.36 -13.53 1.68
CA HIS A 25 -9.56 -12.43 0.77
C HIS A 25 -8.24 -12.20 0.03
N ASN A 26 -7.86 -13.14 -0.83
CA ASN A 26 -7.12 -12.83 -2.04
C ASN A 26 -8.13 -12.07 -2.92
N LEU A 27 -8.42 -10.82 -2.52
CA LEU A 27 -8.96 -9.85 -3.46
C LEU A 27 -8.04 -9.95 -4.68
N PRO A 28 -8.56 -10.29 -5.87
CA PRO A 28 -7.78 -10.19 -7.09
C PRO A 28 -7.22 -8.79 -7.07
N THR A 29 -5.89 -8.63 -7.05
CA THR A 29 -5.28 -7.31 -7.11
C THR A 29 -5.89 -6.67 -8.36
N PRO A 30 -6.77 -5.67 -8.23
CA PRO A 30 -7.48 -5.15 -9.38
C PRO A 30 -6.41 -4.70 -10.36
N HIS A 31 -6.38 -5.34 -11.53
CA HIS A 31 -5.43 -4.99 -12.55
C HIS A 31 -5.75 -3.55 -12.97
N ASN A 32 -4.87 -2.61 -12.57
CA ASN A 32 -4.99 -1.17 -12.85
C ASN A 32 -6.01 -0.41 -11.98
N ILE A 33 -5.66 -0.10 -10.73
CA ILE A 33 -6.39 0.84 -9.85
C ILE A 33 -5.87 2.25 -10.08
N ASN A 34 -6.75 3.20 -10.40
CA ASN A 34 -6.44 4.63 -10.30
C ASN A 34 -6.70 5.09 -8.85
N LEU A 35 -5.67 5.54 -8.14
CA LEU A 35 -5.74 6.07 -6.77
C LEU A 35 -5.89 7.59 -6.74
N SER A 36 -5.40 8.30 -7.76
CA SER A 36 -5.49 9.76 -7.88
C SER A 36 -6.91 10.31 -7.72
N ASN A 37 -7.92 9.57 -8.20
CA ASN A 37 -9.33 9.98 -8.13
C ASN A 37 -10.12 9.37 -6.97
N LYS A 38 -9.47 8.60 -6.08
CA LYS A 38 -10.15 7.87 -5.01
C LYS A 38 -10.35 8.72 -3.76
N PRO A 39 -11.44 8.47 -3.00
CA PRO A 39 -11.59 9.03 -1.67
C PRO A 39 -10.41 8.66 -0.76
N LEU A 40 -9.99 9.59 0.09
CA LEU A 40 -8.84 9.39 0.98
C LEU A 40 -8.95 8.11 1.84
N PRO A 41 -10.11 7.74 2.42
CA PRO A 41 -10.23 6.49 3.17
C PRO A 41 -9.92 5.23 2.34
N GLU A 42 -10.32 5.20 1.06
CA GLU A 42 -10.00 4.07 0.16
C GLU A 42 -8.50 4.01 -0.13
N VAL A 43 -7.88 5.17 -0.42
CA VAL A 43 -6.43 5.27 -0.65
C VAL A 43 -5.67 4.77 0.57
N ARG A 44 -6.03 5.25 1.76
CA ARG A 44 -5.40 4.89 3.03
C ARG A 44 -5.50 3.39 3.34
N ALA A 45 -6.64 2.78 3.03
CA ALA A 45 -6.83 1.33 3.20
C ALA A 45 -5.94 0.51 2.27
N ILE A 46 -5.81 0.93 1.00
CA ILE A 46 -4.99 0.24 -0.01
C ILE A 46 -3.50 0.31 0.34
N LEU A 47 -3.03 1.49 0.75
CA LEU A 47 -1.63 1.74 1.07
C LEU A 47 -1.15 1.05 2.34
N ASN A 48 -2.04 0.71 3.27
CA ASN A 48 -1.63 0.13 4.55
C ASN A 48 -0.82 -1.16 4.36
N GLY A 49 0.26 -1.30 5.11
CA GLY A 49 1.23 -2.40 5.01
C GLY A 49 2.62 -1.94 4.54
N LYS A 50 3.48 -2.91 4.25
CA LYS A 50 4.89 -2.70 3.88
C LYS A 50 5.08 -2.76 2.37
N TRP A 51 5.84 -1.79 1.86
CA TRP A 51 6.15 -1.62 0.43
C TRP A 51 7.66 -1.51 0.24
N GLN A 52 8.19 -2.17 -0.78
CA GLN A 52 9.59 -2.05 -1.18
C GLN A 52 9.71 -1.10 -2.36
N LEU A 53 10.56 -0.08 -2.26
CA LEU A 53 10.91 0.79 -3.37
C LEU A 53 11.97 0.10 -4.24
N HIS A 54 11.73 0.03 -5.55
CA HIS A 54 12.67 -0.56 -6.52
C HIS A 54 13.43 0.50 -7.29
N PHE A 55 12.75 1.55 -7.72
CA PHE A 55 13.37 2.64 -8.44
C PHE A 55 12.54 3.92 -8.37
N LEU A 56 13.23 5.03 -8.64
CA LEU A 56 12.61 6.31 -8.92
C LEU A 56 12.88 6.70 -10.37
N LYS A 57 11.93 7.40 -10.99
CA LYS A 57 12.07 7.92 -12.36
C LYS A 57 11.48 9.31 -12.47
N GLY A 58 12.19 10.24 -13.12
CA GLY A 58 11.70 11.59 -13.37
C GLY A 58 12.74 12.65 -13.09
N GLY A 59 12.30 13.76 -12.50
CA GLY A 59 13.12 14.93 -12.25
C GLY A 59 13.63 15.55 -13.55
N PHE A 60 14.75 16.28 -13.45
CA PHE A 60 15.23 17.13 -14.53
C PHE A 60 15.56 16.34 -15.80
N CYS A 61 15.99 15.09 -15.63
CA CYS A 61 16.30 14.19 -16.72
C CYS A 61 15.04 13.57 -17.36
N GLY A 62 13.92 13.48 -16.64
CA GLY A 62 12.63 12.92 -17.08
C GLY A 62 12.61 11.41 -17.35
N MET A 63 13.70 10.87 -17.89
CA MET A 63 13.88 9.48 -18.28
C MET A 63 14.88 8.74 -17.42
N CYS A 64 15.64 9.44 -16.58
CA CYS A 64 16.61 8.81 -15.68
C CYS A 64 15.91 7.95 -14.64
N GLU A 65 16.47 6.76 -14.43
CA GLU A 65 16.01 5.80 -13.44
C GLU A 65 17.09 5.60 -12.37
N TYR A 66 16.68 5.70 -11.11
CA TYR A 66 17.56 5.57 -9.96
C TYR A 66 17.14 4.33 -9.19
N GLN A 67 17.90 3.24 -9.36
CA GLN A 67 17.66 2.00 -8.64
C GLN A 67 17.78 2.20 -7.13
N ARG A 68 16.93 1.50 -6.40
CA ARG A 68 16.89 1.44 -4.94
C ARG A 68 16.84 -0.01 -4.50
N PHE A 69 17.63 -0.31 -3.49
CA PHE A 69 17.71 -1.64 -2.90
C PHE A 69 17.54 -1.49 -1.39
N ASN A 70 16.85 -2.44 -0.77
CA ASN A 70 16.59 -2.46 0.68
C ASN A 70 15.93 -1.18 1.24
N GLU A 71 15.15 -0.49 0.41
CA GLU A 71 14.39 0.69 0.79
C GLU A 71 12.91 0.35 0.93
N PHE A 72 12.32 0.65 2.09
CA PHE A 72 10.97 0.24 2.43
C PHE A 72 10.16 1.36 3.04
N TYR A 73 8.88 1.42 2.66
CA TYR A 73 7.88 2.33 3.19
C TYR A 73 6.80 1.47 3.85
N THR A 74 6.69 1.59 5.17
CA THR A 74 5.66 0.87 5.94
C THR A 74 4.61 1.85 6.41
N PHE A 75 3.40 1.72 5.86
CA PHE A 75 2.25 2.51 6.27
C PHE A 75 1.45 1.75 7.32
N SER A 76 1.18 2.40 8.45
CA SER A 76 0.40 1.81 9.54
C SER A 76 -0.69 2.75 10.02
N GLN A 77 -1.56 2.24 10.90
CA GLN A 77 -2.68 3.01 11.48
C GLN A 77 -3.62 3.58 10.39
N ALA A 78 -3.99 2.71 9.44
CA ALA A 78 -4.70 3.10 8.22
C ALA A 78 -3.93 4.20 7.48
N SER A 79 -2.62 4.05 7.31
CA SER A 79 -1.77 5.04 6.62
C SER A 79 -1.84 6.46 7.21
N SER A 80 -1.95 6.62 8.54
CA SER A 80 -1.66 7.90 9.22
C SER A 80 -0.24 7.97 9.78
N HIS A 81 0.52 6.89 9.65
CA HIS A 81 1.90 6.81 10.12
C HIS A 81 2.76 6.12 9.08
N ILE A 82 3.97 6.64 8.86
CA ILE A 82 4.97 6.08 7.94
C ILE A 82 6.22 5.71 8.71
N LYS A 83 6.75 4.53 8.41
CA LYS A 83 8.12 4.14 8.72
C LYS A 83 8.89 3.90 7.43
N TRP A 84 9.82 4.78 7.12
CA TRP A 84 10.73 4.69 5.98
C TRP A 84 12.08 4.14 6.46
N THR A 85 12.57 3.09 5.82
CA THR A 85 13.88 2.50 6.13
C THR A 85 14.71 2.29 4.88
N ILE A 86 16.02 2.54 4.98
CA ILE A 86 17.04 2.23 3.96
C ILE A 86 18.11 1.38 4.64
N ASP A 87 18.39 0.18 4.11
CA ASP A 87 19.38 -0.74 4.68
C ASP A 87 19.18 -0.98 6.19
N LYS A 88 17.91 -1.13 6.61
CA LYS A 88 17.46 -1.28 8.01
C LYS A 88 17.63 -0.05 8.90
N THR A 89 18.28 1.02 8.42
CA THR A 89 18.30 2.31 9.10
C THR A 89 16.95 2.98 8.94
N ILE A 90 16.38 3.47 10.05
CA ILE A 90 15.14 4.24 10.03
C ILE A 90 15.48 5.65 9.55
N TRP A 91 14.89 6.07 8.43
CA TRP A 91 15.00 7.41 7.86
C TRP A 91 13.82 8.30 8.21
N ALA A 92 12.64 7.71 8.41
CA ALA A 92 11.49 8.40 8.98
C ALA A 92 10.68 7.40 9.82
N ASP A 93 10.15 7.86 10.95
CA ASP A 93 9.17 7.13 11.77
C ASP A 93 8.22 8.17 12.38
N THR A 94 7.23 8.60 11.58
CA THR A 94 6.46 9.81 11.87
C THR A 94 5.02 9.73 11.38
N SER A 95 4.20 10.64 11.87
CA SER A 95 2.83 10.84 11.42
C SER A 95 2.78 11.42 10.02
N ILE A 96 1.73 11.05 9.28
CA ILE A 96 1.41 11.57 7.96
C ILE A 96 0.30 12.60 8.08
N THR A 97 0.53 13.81 7.57
CA THR A 97 -0.51 14.80 7.32
C THR A 97 -1.03 14.61 5.90
N TRP A 98 -2.36 14.50 5.75
CA TRP A 98 -2.99 14.37 4.43
C TRP A 98 -3.71 15.65 4.05
N PHE A 99 -3.54 16.12 2.82
CA PHE A 99 -4.27 17.25 2.29
C PHE A 99 -4.63 17.07 0.80
N LYS A 100 -5.48 17.96 0.30
CA LYS A 100 -5.84 18.05 -1.12
C LYS A 100 -5.00 19.14 -1.80
N GLN A 101 -4.47 18.83 -2.97
CA GLN A 101 -3.70 19.77 -3.79
C GLN A 101 -4.23 19.75 -5.22
N GLU A 102 -4.25 20.90 -5.88
CA GLU A 102 -4.45 20.95 -7.33
C GLU A 102 -3.14 20.64 -8.06
N TRP A 103 -3.16 19.65 -8.94
CA TRP A 103 -2.03 19.25 -9.77
C TRP A 103 -2.51 18.88 -11.16
N ILE A 104 -2.00 19.58 -12.19
CA ILE A 104 -2.34 19.38 -13.62
C ILE A 104 -3.87 19.31 -13.82
N GLY A 105 -4.58 20.30 -13.27
CA GLY A 105 -6.04 20.43 -13.41
C GLY A 105 -6.86 19.38 -12.67
N LYS A 106 -6.29 18.68 -11.67
CA LYS A 106 -6.97 17.66 -10.86
C LYS A 106 -6.69 17.85 -9.37
N GLN A 107 -7.66 17.50 -8.53
CA GLN A 107 -7.50 17.48 -7.06
C GLN A 107 -6.98 16.12 -6.60
N ILE A 108 -5.77 16.10 -6.07
CA ILE A 108 -5.06 14.89 -5.67
C ILE A 108 -4.93 14.79 -4.14
N ASN A 109 -4.80 13.58 -3.60
CA ASN A 109 -4.45 13.40 -2.19
C ASN A 109 -2.92 13.41 -2.06
N VAL A 110 -2.40 14.27 -1.19
CA VAL A 110 -0.96 14.38 -0.91
C VAL A 110 -0.72 13.99 0.54
N MET A 111 0.28 13.13 0.74
CA MET A 111 0.84 12.84 2.07
C MET A 111 2.05 13.73 2.30
N GLU A 112 2.14 14.24 3.52
CA GLU A 112 3.24 15.04 4.03
C GLU A 112 3.79 14.43 5.30
N PHE A 113 5.11 14.32 5.36
CA PHE A 113 5.82 13.80 6.52
C PHE A 113 7.26 14.32 6.54
N PHE A 114 7.87 14.33 7.73
CA PHE A 114 9.27 14.70 7.91
C PHE A 114 10.15 13.46 8.04
N ALA A 115 11.30 13.47 7.36
CA ALA A 115 12.35 12.49 7.60
C ALA A 115 13.35 13.01 8.65
N ASN A 116 14.30 12.17 9.03
CA ASN A 116 15.29 12.46 10.07
C ASN A 116 16.19 13.65 9.73
N ASP A 117 16.37 13.94 8.44
CA ASP A 117 17.07 15.12 7.93
C ASP A 117 16.29 16.42 8.12
N GLN A 118 15.10 16.37 8.72
CA GLN A 118 14.17 17.49 8.91
C GLN A 118 13.64 18.06 7.59
N ILE A 119 13.81 17.34 6.48
CA ILE A 119 13.23 17.70 5.20
C ILE A 119 11.80 17.17 5.15
N MET A 120 10.91 18.04 4.69
CA MET A 120 9.52 17.71 4.47
C MET A 120 9.37 17.04 3.10
N HIS A 121 8.74 15.88 3.07
CA HIS A 121 8.49 15.12 1.86
C HIS A 121 7.01 15.16 1.49
N HIS A 122 6.73 15.29 0.19
CA HIS A 122 5.39 15.25 -0.37
C HIS A 122 5.27 14.12 -1.37
N LEU A 123 4.36 13.19 -1.13
CA LEU A 123 4.07 12.11 -2.08
C LEU A 123 2.57 12.03 -2.35
N SER A 124 2.20 11.69 -3.58
CA SER A 124 0.83 11.45 -3.97
C SER A 124 0.69 10.05 -4.57
N PRO A 125 -0.22 9.20 -4.07
CA PRO A 125 -0.52 7.91 -4.68
C PRO A 125 -1.23 8.10 -6.02
N ASP A 126 -0.65 7.57 -7.11
CA ASP A 126 -1.24 7.71 -8.44
C ASP A 126 -2.09 6.50 -8.82
N ARG A 127 -1.47 5.31 -8.85
CA ARG A 127 -2.10 4.09 -9.35
C ARG A 127 -1.43 2.83 -8.83
N ILE A 128 -2.14 1.71 -8.94
CA ILE A 128 -1.57 0.36 -8.86
C ILE A 128 -1.74 -0.29 -10.22
N TYR A 129 -0.63 -0.61 -10.89
CA TYR A 129 -0.62 -1.34 -12.15
C TYR A 129 0.01 -2.71 -11.95
N SER A 130 -0.75 -3.78 -12.20
CA SER A 130 -0.42 -5.14 -11.73
C SER A 130 -0.17 -5.16 -10.21
N ASP A 131 1.07 -5.38 -9.78
CA ASP A 131 1.52 -5.44 -8.39
C ASP A 131 2.33 -4.20 -7.97
N THR A 132 2.47 -3.24 -8.88
CA THR A 132 3.30 -2.05 -8.69
C THR A 132 2.45 -0.87 -8.27
N LEU A 133 2.69 -0.36 -7.06
CA LEU A 133 2.20 0.93 -6.61
C LEU A 133 3.10 2.02 -7.19
N VAL A 134 2.49 3.00 -7.85
CA VAL A 134 3.17 4.21 -8.33
C VAL A 134 2.72 5.38 -7.48
N MET A 135 3.70 6.07 -6.89
CA MET A 135 3.51 7.36 -6.23
C MET A 135 4.35 8.41 -6.94
N TYR A 136 4.06 9.69 -6.75
CA TYR A 136 4.86 10.77 -7.32
C TYR A 136 4.93 11.97 -6.41
N GLU A 137 6.00 12.75 -6.54
CA GLU A 137 6.12 14.07 -5.95
C GLU A 137 5.34 15.09 -6.80
N PRO A 138 4.31 15.75 -6.27
CA PRO A 138 3.56 16.75 -7.01
C PRO A 138 4.36 18.06 -7.09
N GLY A 139 5.31 18.13 -8.02
CA GLY A 139 6.18 19.28 -8.27
C GLY A 139 6.76 19.28 -9.67
N TYR A 140 7.25 20.44 -10.13
CA TYR A 140 7.79 20.61 -11.50
C TYR A 140 8.99 19.70 -11.79
N ASP A 141 9.76 19.35 -10.76
CA ASP A 141 10.91 18.44 -10.83
C ASP A 141 10.63 17.12 -10.10
N GLY A 142 9.36 16.73 -10.02
CA GLY A 142 8.93 15.60 -9.21
C GLY A 142 9.42 14.26 -9.72
N MET A 143 9.76 13.37 -8.80
CA MET A 143 10.08 11.97 -9.08
C MET A 143 8.83 11.09 -8.96
N SER A 144 8.74 10.06 -9.78
CA SER A 144 7.82 8.93 -9.60
C SER A 144 8.53 7.78 -8.90
N TYR A 145 7.84 7.13 -7.96
CA TYR A 145 8.35 6.06 -7.10
C TYR A 145 7.58 4.78 -7.36
N TYR A 146 8.31 3.68 -7.55
CA TYR A 146 7.74 2.41 -7.98
C TYR A 146 7.98 1.33 -6.94
N PHE A 147 6.89 0.87 -6.33
CA PHE A 147 6.91 -0.05 -5.21
C PHE A 147 6.21 -1.35 -5.50
N THR A 148 6.64 -2.44 -4.85
CA THR A 148 5.82 -3.65 -4.71
C THR A 148 5.46 -3.90 -3.25
N LYS A 149 4.29 -4.52 -3.03
CA LYS A 149 3.84 -4.86 -1.69
C LYS A 149 4.61 -6.07 -1.16
N VAL A 150 5.15 -5.96 0.05
CA VAL A 150 5.78 -7.09 0.74
C VAL A 150 4.68 -7.98 1.31
N LYS A 151 4.67 -9.25 0.91
CA LYS A 151 3.79 -10.27 1.51
C LYS A 151 4.40 -10.71 2.82
N GLU A 152 3.64 -10.58 3.91
CA GLU A 152 3.97 -11.14 5.22
C GLU A 152 3.41 -12.56 5.35
#